data_AF-A0A7Y2TFD8-F1
#
_entry.id   AF-A0A7Y2TFD8-F1
#
_cell.length_a   1.000
_cell.length_b   1.000
_cell.length_c   1.000
_cell.angle_alpha   90.00
_cell.angle_beta   90.00
_cell.angle_gamma   90.00
#
_symmetry.space_group_name_H-M   'P 1'
#
loop_
_entity.id
_entity.type
_entity.pdbx_description
1 polymer ?
#
loop_
_entity_poly.entity_id
_entity_poly.type
_entity_poly.pdbx_seq_one_letter_code
_entity_poly.pdbx_strand_id
1 'polypeptide(L)'
;MHANNEIGTLNDIKAISKIAKENKCYFHTDTVQTIGHYKLDLKDLEADFVTCSAHKFHGPKGCGFLYKNKKLKISPIVTGGGQESKMRAGTENVMGIAGLAKALDVASRNIEVKIDTVTRIKEYFIDQLKKKIKGVEFNGDITREGGLYTVLNVSLPPMENASTLLFMLDMNGICASGGSACNSGAVGDSHVLVGINHPTDRSAVRFSFSKFSKKKEVDYAIKKLVEIVNG
;
A
#
# COMPACT_ATOMS: atom_id res chain seq x y z
N MET A 1 -5.84 -5.44 -8.04
CA MET A 1 -4.63 -4.83 -7.42
C MET A 1 -3.67 -5.93 -7.00
N HIS A 2 -2.36 -5.72 -7.04
CA HIS A 2 -1.37 -6.70 -6.59
C HIS A 2 -1.27 -6.77 -5.07
N ALA A 3 -1.21 -5.63 -4.37
CA ALA A 3 -1.31 -5.57 -2.90
C ALA A 3 -2.35 -4.55 -2.48
N ASN A 4 -3.16 -4.88 -1.49
CA ASN A 4 -4.13 -3.95 -0.92
C ASN A 4 -3.44 -2.85 -0.10
N ASN A 5 -3.72 -1.57 -0.41
CA ASN A 5 -3.11 -0.42 0.25
C ASN A 5 -3.63 -0.16 1.66
N GLU A 6 -4.74 -0.77 2.06
CA GLU A 6 -5.36 -0.63 3.38
C GLU A 6 -4.95 -1.76 4.31
N ILE A 7 -5.07 -3.01 3.87
CA ILE A 7 -4.85 -4.21 4.70
C ILE A 7 -3.58 -4.99 4.35
N GLY A 8 -2.84 -4.59 3.31
CA GLY A 8 -1.56 -5.19 2.96
C GLY A 8 -1.63 -6.56 2.27
N THR A 9 -2.78 -7.22 2.21
CA THR A 9 -2.93 -8.54 1.56
C THR A 9 -2.47 -8.50 0.08
N LEU A 10 -1.64 -9.47 -0.28
CA LEU A 10 -1.17 -9.73 -1.64
C LEU A 10 -2.13 -10.66 -2.37
N ASN A 11 -2.45 -10.33 -3.61
CA ASN A 11 -3.18 -11.21 -4.51
C ASN A 11 -2.20 -12.01 -5.37
N ASP A 12 -2.51 -13.27 -5.66
CA ASP A 12 -1.76 -14.07 -6.63
C ASP A 12 -2.07 -13.60 -8.06
N ILE A 13 -1.40 -12.52 -8.47
CA ILE A 13 -1.59 -11.93 -9.79
C ILE A 13 -1.13 -12.85 -10.92
N LYS A 14 -0.28 -13.85 -10.66
CA LYS A 14 0.11 -14.83 -11.69
C LYS A 14 -1.02 -15.81 -11.96
N ALA A 15 -1.62 -16.35 -10.89
CA ALA A 15 -2.80 -17.21 -11.02
C ALA A 15 -3.96 -16.46 -11.69
N ILE A 16 -4.22 -15.21 -11.27
CA ILE A 16 -5.28 -14.37 -11.87
C ILE A 16 -4.99 -14.10 -13.34
N SER A 17 -3.75 -13.75 -13.69
CA SER A 17 -3.35 -13.53 -15.09
C SER A 17 -3.57 -14.77 -15.95
N LYS A 18 -3.20 -15.95 -15.44
CA LYS A 18 -3.40 -17.22 -16.12
C LYS A 18 -4.88 -17.49 -16.39
N ILE A 19 -5.74 -17.31 -15.38
CA ILE A 19 -7.19 -17.47 -15.52
C ILE A 19 -7.76 -16.49 -16.56
N ALA A 20 -7.34 -15.22 -16.52
CA ALA A 20 -7.78 -14.22 -17.50
C ALA A 20 -7.39 -14.61 -18.92
N LYS A 21 -6.14 -15.08 -19.12
CA LYS A 21 -5.64 -15.55 -20.41
C LYS A 21 -6.41 -16.76 -20.94
N GLU A 22 -6.67 -17.76 -20.09
CA GLU A 22 -7.48 -18.95 -20.44
C GLU A 22 -8.89 -18.57 -20.89
N ASN A 23 -9.45 -17.52 -20.30
CA ASN A 23 -10.78 -17.00 -20.63
C ASN A 23 -10.78 -15.88 -21.69
N LYS A 24 -9.62 -15.58 -22.31
CA LYS A 24 -9.46 -14.51 -23.32
C LYS A 24 -9.90 -13.13 -22.83
N CYS A 25 -9.74 -12.86 -21.53
CA CYS A 25 -10.00 -11.57 -20.91
C CYS A 25 -8.73 -10.71 -20.86
N TYR A 26 -8.90 -9.39 -20.86
CA TYR A 26 -7.79 -8.49 -20.56
C TYR A 26 -7.46 -8.50 -19.08
N PHE A 27 -6.17 -8.48 -18.75
CA PHE A 27 -5.69 -8.43 -17.37
C PHE A 27 -4.95 -7.13 -17.06
N HIS A 28 -5.59 -6.28 -16.27
CA HIS A 28 -4.97 -5.13 -15.62
C HIS A 28 -4.68 -5.45 -14.15
N THR A 29 -3.51 -5.06 -13.66
CA THR A 29 -3.23 -5.05 -12.23
C THR A 29 -2.61 -3.74 -11.76
N ASP A 30 -3.21 -3.18 -10.72
CA ASP A 30 -2.63 -2.06 -9.98
C ASP A 30 -1.45 -2.55 -9.13
N THR A 31 -0.23 -2.11 -9.46
CA THR A 31 1.01 -2.44 -8.73
C THR A 31 1.59 -1.26 -7.96
N VAL A 32 0.79 -0.22 -7.71
CA VAL A 32 1.24 1.00 -7.03
C VAL A 32 1.88 0.71 -5.66
N GLN A 33 1.45 -0.34 -4.96
CA GLN A 33 2.01 -0.78 -3.67
C GLN A 33 3.19 -1.76 -3.77
N THR A 34 3.47 -2.32 -4.95
CA THR A 34 4.43 -3.43 -5.11
C THR A 34 5.57 -3.12 -6.06
N ILE A 35 5.40 -2.20 -7.01
CA ILE A 35 6.49 -1.77 -7.88
C ILE A 35 7.53 -0.98 -7.09
N GLY A 36 8.81 -1.30 -7.30
CA GLY A 36 9.91 -0.79 -6.45
C GLY A 36 10.04 -1.51 -5.10
N HIS A 37 9.10 -2.38 -4.74
CA HIS A 37 9.10 -3.18 -3.51
C HIS A 37 9.37 -4.67 -3.76
N TYR A 38 8.92 -5.19 -4.91
CA TYR A 38 9.15 -6.58 -5.33
C TYR A 38 9.73 -6.62 -6.75
N LYS A 39 10.46 -7.70 -7.06
CA LYS A 39 10.84 -8.02 -8.44
C LYS A 39 9.58 -8.41 -9.21
N LEU A 40 9.24 -7.66 -10.24
CA LEU A 40 8.09 -7.92 -11.10
C LEU A 40 8.59 -8.21 -12.51
N ASP A 41 8.55 -9.47 -12.92
CA ASP A 41 8.83 -9.85 -14.30
C ASP A 41 7.54 -9.84 -15.12
N LEU A 42 7.41 -8.85 -16.00
CA LEU A 42 6.25 -8.71 -16.87
C LEU A 42 6.18 -9.78 -17.97
N LYS A 43 7.30 -10.46 -18.27
CA LYS A 43 7.30 -11.59 -19.21
C LYS A 43 6.63 -12.81 -18.57
N ASP A 44 6.90 -13.04 -17.29
CA ASP A 44 6.32 -14.14 -16.52
C ASP A 44 4.89 -13.85 -16.07
N LEU A 45 4.59 -12.60 -15.71
CA LEU A 45 3.25 -12.20 -15.28
C LEU A 45 2.23 -12.23 -16.43
N GLU A 46 2.66 -12.04 -17.67
CA GLU A 46 1.79 -11.94 -18.85
C GLU A 46 0.64 -10.91 -18.75
N ALA A 47 0.78 -9.87 -17.91
CA ALA A 47 -0.23 -8.84 -17.77
C ALA A 47 -0.35 -7.95 -19.03
N ASP A 48 -1.57 -7.53 -19.32
CA ASP A 48 -1.87 -6.58 -20.40
C ASP A 48 -1.57 -5.15 -19.98
N PHE A 49 -1.85 -4.83 -18.71
CA PHE A 49 -1.65 -3.51 -18.15
C PHE A 49 -1.15 -3.56 -16.72
N VAL A 50 -0.22 -2.67 -16.39
CA VAL A 50 0.32 -2.52 -15.02
C VAL A 50 0.45 -1.05 -14.65
N THR A 51 -0.10 -0.65 -13.50
CA THR A 51 -0.05 0.74 -13.02
C THR A 51 1.09 0.96 -12.01
N CYS A 52 1.78 2.09 -12.12
CA CYS A 52 2.85 2.53 -11.23
C CYS A 52 2.66 4.00 -10.81
N SER A 53 3.03 4.33 -9.56
CA SER A 53 3.12 5.72 -9.08
C SER A 53 4.41 5.96 -8.30
N ALA A 54 5.19 6.97 -8.72
CA ALA A 54 6.56 7.17 -8.23
C ALA A 54 6.66 7.43 -6.72
N HIS A 55 5.72 8.20 -6.19
CA HIS A 55 5.75 8.62 -4.78
C HIS A 55 5.53 7.49 -3.77
N LYS A 56 5.19 6.26 -4.22
CA LYS A 56 5.07 5.09 -3.33
C LYS A 56 6.40 4.41 -3.03
N PHE A 57 7.41 4.62 -3.86
CA PHE A 57 8.77 4.11 -3.66
C PHE A 57 9.79 5.25 -3.58
N HIS A 58 9.39 6.37 -2.98
CA HIS A 58 10.20 7.57 -2.73
C HIS A 58 10.60 8.39 -3.97
N GLY A 59 9.87 8.26 -5.08
CA GLY A 59 9.96 9.18 -6.21
C GLY A 59 9.11 10.45 -6.03
N PRO A 60 9.14 11.37 -7.01
CA PRO A 60 8.36 12.60 -6.96
C PRO A 60 6.85 12.33 -7.05
N LYS A 61 6.05 13.17 -6.38
CA LYS A 61 4.59 13.22 -6.61
C LYS A 61 4.28 13.73 -8.02
N GLY A 62 3.10 13.38 -8.55
CA GLY A 62 2.66 13.84 -9.88
C GLY A 62 3.31 13.12 -11.07
N CYS A 63 4.01 12.00 -10.85
CA CYS A 63 4.57 11.16 -11.90
C CYS A 63 4.28 9.67 -11.64
N GLY A 64 3.99 8.94 -12.71
CA GLY A 64 3.68 7.52 -12.73
C GLY A 64 3.69 7.02 -14.16
N PHE A 65 3.43 5.73 -14.36
CA PHE A 65 3.27 5.18 -15.70
C PHE A 65 2.21 4.09 -15.71
N LEU A 66 1.66 3.87 -16.91
CA LEU A 66 0.89 2.69 -17.25
C LEU A 66 1.73 1.87 -18.23
N TYR A 67 2.14 0.67 -17.82
CA TYR A 67 2.64 -0.31 -18.78
C TYR A 67 1.45 -0.82 -19.60
N LYS A 68 1.63 -0.89 -20.92
CA LYS A 68 0.69 -1.47 -21.87
C LYS A 68 1.40 -2.51 -22.69
N ASN A 69 0.84 -3.71 -22.77
CA ASN A 69 1.29 -4.73 -23.70
C ASN A 69 1.23 -4.18 -25.15
N LYS A 70 2.37 -4.18 -25.85
CA LYS A 70 2.51 -3.61 -27.19
C LYS A 70 1.57 -4.22 -28.23
N LYS A 71 1.08 -5.44 -28.01
CA LYS A 71 0.14 -6.14 -28.90
C LYS A 71 -1.27 -5.51 -28.87
N LEU A 72 -1.60 -4.79 -27.81
CA LEU A 72 -2.94 -4.23 -27.62
C LEU A 72 -3.10 -2.86 -28.28
N LYS A 73 -4.25 -2.66 -28.91
CA LYS A 73 -4.70 -1.37 -29.43
C LYS A 73 -5.78 -0.83 -28.50
N ILE A 74 -5.53 0.36 -27.96
CA ILE A 74 -6.48 1.08 -27.09
C ILE A 74 -6.54 2.54 -27.55
N SER A 75 -7.62 3.23 -27.19
CA SER A 75 -7.74 4.67 -27.43
C SER A 75 -7.13 5.47 -26.26
N PRO A 76 -6.45 6.60 -26.53
CA PRO A 76 -5.95 7.48 -25.47
C PRO A 76 -7.12 8.16 -24.74
N ILE A 77 -6.97 8.34 -23.42
CA ILE A 77 -7.92 9.14 -22.61
C ILE A 77 -7.62 10.64 -22.76
N VAL A 78 -6.34 11.01 -22.74
CA VAL A 78 -5.89 12.39 -22.92
C VAL A 78 -5.46 12.58 -24.38
N THR A 79 -6.28 13.28 -25.15
CA THR A 79 -6.08 13.54 -26.58
C THR A 79 -5.40 14.89 -26.83
N GLY A 80 -4.73 15.05 -27.97
CA GLY A 80 -3.95 16.25 -28.31
C GLY A 80 -2.74 15.92 -29.18
N GLY A 81 -1.58 16.44 -28.80
CA GLY A 81 -0.30 16.18 -29.49
C GLY A 81 0.14 14.70 -29.50
N GLY A 82 1.26 14.44 -30.18
CA GLY A 82 1.76 13.08 -30.44
C GLY A 82 2.66 12.46 -29.35
N GLN A 83 2.73 13.06 -28.17
CA GLN A 83 3.56 12.57 -27.05
C GLN A 83 3.18 11.15 -26.62
N GLU A 84 4.12 10.45 -25.96
CA GLU A 84 3.92 9.06 -25.48
C GLU A 84 3.38 8.13 -26.58
N SER A 85 3.92 8.26 -27.80
CA SER A 85 3.46 7.52 -28.98
C SER A 85 1.96 7.70 -29.28
N LYS A 86 1.43 8.92 -29.12
CA LYS A 86 0.01 9.29 -29.25
C LYS A 86 -0.91 8.66 -28.19
N MET A 87 -0.36 8.07 -27.12
CA MET A 87 -1.16 7.40 -26.09
C MET A 87 -1.55 8.31 -24.93
N ARG A 88 -0.84 9.42 -24.73
CA ARG A 88 -1.14 10.41 -23.70
C ARG A 88 -0.56 11.76 -24.13
N ALA A 89 -1.42 12.67 -24.56
CA ALA A 89 -0.99 13.99 -25.00
C ALA A 89 -0.52 14.90 -23.85
N GLY A 90 0.23 15.94 -24.21
CA GLY A 90 0.73 16.99 -23.31
C GLY A 90 2.24 16.89 -23.10
N THR A 91 2.89 18.04 -22.98
CA THR A 91 4.35 18.16 -22.78
C THR A 91 4.82 17.28 -21.63
N GLU A 92 5.89 16.54 -21.87
CA GLU A 92 6.44 15.55 -20.95
C GLU A 92 6.96 16.22 -19.68
N ASN A 93 6.60 15.67 -18.51
CA ASN A 93 7.18 16.08 -17.24
C ASN A 93 8.58 15.46 -17.09
N VAL A 94 9.57 15.99 -17.83
CA VAL A 94 10.93 15.43 -17.92
C VAL A 94 11.56 15.24 -16.53
N MET A 95 11.39 16.21 -15.62
CA MET A 95 11.91 16.12 -14.26
C MET A 95 11.23 15.02 -13.44
N GLY A 96 9.91 14.90 -13.56
CA GLY A 96 9.14 13.82 -12.93
C GLY A 96 9.56 12.45 -13.44
N ILE A 97 9.73 12.31 -14.76
CA ILE A 97 10.14 11.06 -15.43
C ILE A 97 11.54 10.65 -14.99
N ALA A 98 12.51 11.58 -15.01
CA ALA A 98 13.86 11.33 -14.54
C ALA A 98 13.89 10.94 -13.05
N GLY A 99 13.10 11.65 -12.22
CA GLY A 99 12.97 11.35 -10.79
C GLY A 99 12.33 9.99 -10.53
N LEU A 100 11.30 9.60 -11.30
CA LEU A 100 10.68 8.27 -11.23
C LEU A 100 11.71 7.19 -11.58
N ALA A 101 12.40 7.33 -12.71
CA ALA A 101 13.39 6.36 -13.16
C ALA A 101 14.49 6.17 -12.11
N LYS A 102 15.00 7.27 -11.53
CA LYS A 102 16.02 7.20 -10.49
C LYS A 102 15.50 6.59 -9.20
N ALA A 103 14.29 6.94 -8.78
CA ALA A 103 13.67 6.36 -7.60
C ALA A 103 13.47 4.85 -7.75
N LEU A 104 13.03 4.39 -8.92
CA LEU A 104 12.84 2.97 -9.21
C LEU A 104 14.18 2.22 -9.18
N ASP A 105 15.23 2.73 -9.81
CA ASP A 105 16.60 2.18 -9.73
C ASP A 105 17.05 2.03 -8.27
N VAL A 106 16.94 3.09 -7.46
CA VAL A 106 17.31 3.05 -6.04
C VAL A 106 16.42 2.10 -5.24
N ALA A 107 15.14 2.02 -5.55
CA ALA A 107 14.18 1.11 -4.93
C ALA A 107 14.44 -0.36 -5.30
N SER A 108 15.03 -0.65 -6.45
CA SER A 108 15.38 -2.02 -6.86
C SER A 108 16.72 -2.52 -6.31
N ARG A 109 17.65 -1.65 -5.91
CA ARG A 109 18.94 -2.05 -5.31
C ARG A 109 18.73 -2.73 -3.95
N ASN A 110 19.41 -3.84 -3.67
CA ASN A 110 19.38 -4.56 -2.38
C ASN A 110 17.95 -4.79 -1.85
N ILE A 111 17.03 -5.14 -2.76
CA ILE A 111 15.59 -5.21 -2.46
C ILE A 111 15.29 -6.19 -1.31
N GLU A 112 15.92 -7.35 -1.32
CA GLU A 112 15.75 -8.41 -0.30
C GLU A 112 16.18 -7.93 1.09
N VAL A 113 17.30 -7.22 1.20
CA VAL A 113 17.77 -6.64 2.47
C VAL A 113 16.80 -5.59 3.01
N LYS A 114 16.23 -4.75 2.14
CA LYS A 114 15.25 -3.75 2.53
C LYS A 114 13.94 -4.38 2.98
N ILE A 115 13.46 -5.39 2.26
CA ILE A 115 12.28 -6.18 2.64
C ILE A 115 12.52 -6.76 4.03
N ASP A 116 13.60 -7.53 4.24
CA ASP A 116 13.90 -8.15 5.53
C ASP A 116 14.00 -7.12 6.67
N THR A 117 14.69 -6.01 6.45
CA THR A 117 14.83 -4.95 7.46
C THR A 117 13.48 -4.38 7.90
N VAL A 118 12.60 -4.05 6.95
CA VAL A 118 11.29 -3.46 7.27
C VAL A 118 10.32 -4.52 7.78
N THR A 119 10.40 -5.75 7.28
CA THR A 119 9.63 -6.90 7.79
C THR A 119 9.91 -7.13 9.27
N ARG A 120 11.18 -7.14 9.70
CA ARG A 120 11.54 -7.30 11.12
C ARG A 120 10.94 -6.19 12.00
N ILE A 121 10.86 -4.96 11.48
CA ILE A 121 10.22 -3.86 12.19
C ILE A 121 8.71 -4.09 12.31
N LYS A 122 8.04 -4.51 11.22
CA LYS A 122 6.62 -4.85 11.21
C LYS A 122 6.31 -5.99 12.19
N GLU A 123 7.09 -7.07 12.16
CA GLU A 123 6.94 -8.23 13.05
C GLU A 123 7.15 -7.86 14.51
N TYR A 124 8.18 -7.06 14.80
CA TYR A 124 8.39 -6.52 16.14
C TYR A 124 7.19 -5.70 16.62
N PHE A 125 6.63 -4.84 15.77
CA PHE A 125 5.43 -4.08 16.10
C PHE A 125 4.24 -5.00 16.39
N ILE A 126 3.97 -5.99 15.53
CA ILE A 126 2.91 -6.99 15.73
C ILE A 126 3.06 -7.71 17.07
N ASP A 127 4.25 -8.23 17.37
CA ASP A 127 4.55 -8.95 18.61
C ASP A 127 4.29 -8.08 19.85
N GLN A 128 4.76 -6.84 19.82
CA GLN A 128 4.58 -5.92 20.95
C GLN A 128 3.12 -5.51 21.14
N LEU A 129 2.37 -5.29 20.07
CA LEU A 129 0.94 -5.00 20.16
C LEU A 129 0.19 -6.19 20.77
N LYS A 130 0.43 -7.41 20.29
CA LYS A 130 -0.19 -8.63 20.86
C LYS A 130 0.09 -8.80 22.35
N LYS A 131 1.30 -8.44 22.80
CA LYS A 131 1.70 -8.54 24.23
C LYS A 131 1.07 -7.47 25.11
N LYS A 132 0.82 -6.26 24.57
CA LYS A 132 0.46 -5.08 25.38
C LYS A 132 -0.99 -4.63 25.25
N ILE A 133 -1.68 -5.02 24.18
CA ILE A 133 -3.07 -4.65 23.92
C ILE A 133 -3.91 -5.93 23.88
N LYS A 134 -4.68 -6.17 24.95
CA LYS A 134 -5.54 -7.34 25.05
C LYS A 134 -6.63 -7.28 23.97
N GLY A 135 -6.80 -8.36 23.22
CA GLY A 135 -7.83 -8.44 22.18
C GLY A 135 -7.51 -7.66 20.90
N VAL A 136 -6.25 -7.22 20.69
CA VAL A 136 -5.82 -6.67 19.40
C VAL A 136 -5.83 -7.75 18.31
N GLU A 137 -6.31 -7.36 17.14
CA GLU A 137 -6.36 -8.20 15.95
C GLU A 137 -5.75 -7.44 14.75
N PHE A 138 -5.64 -8.10 13.62
CA PHE A 138 -5.05 -7.53 12.41
C PHE A 138 -5.92 -7.86 11.21
N ASN A 139 -6.16 -6.87 10.36
CA ASN A 139 -6.94 -7.03 9.14
C ASN A 139 -6.02 -7.40 7.97
N GLY A 140 -6.44 -8.39 7.18
CA GLY A 140 -5.66 -8.90 6.06
C GLY A 140 -4.57 -9.90 6.47
N ASP A 141 -3.75 -10.28 5.50
CA ASP A 141 -2.68 -11.25 5.71
C ASP A 141 -1.43 -10.56 6.31
N ILE A 142 -1.00 -11.03 7.48
CA ILE A 142 0.16 -10.51 8.20
C ILE A 142 1.43 -11.34 8.02
N THR A 143 1.36 -12.45 7.30
CA THR A 143 2.49 -13.34 7.02
C THR A 143 3.53 -12.67 6.12
N ARG A 144 4.71 -13.28 6.00
CA ARG A 144 5.75 -12.79 5.08
C ARG A 144 5.38 -13.07 3.62
N GLU A 145 4.60 -14.12 3.39
CA GLU A 145 4.25 -14.66 2.08
C GLU A 145 3.06 -13.92 1.47
N GLY A 146 1.98 -13.72 2.25
CA GLY A 146 0.74 -13.09 1.77
C GLY A 146 0.56 -11.63 2.18
N GLY A 147 1.41 -11.10 3.07
CA GLY A 147 1.30 -9.73 3.56
C GLY A 147 2.38 -8.79 3.02
N LEU A 148 1.97 -7.60 2.56
CA LEU A 148 2.89 -6.52 2.21
C LEU A 148 3.74 -6.13 3.43
N TYR A 149 5.06 -6.10 3.25
CA TYR A 149 5.98 -5.85 4.37
C TYR A 149 5.93 -4.41 4.91
N THR A 150 5.40 -3.47 4.13
CA THR A 150 5.29 -2.04 4.47
C THR A 150 3.95 -1.66 5.10
N VAL A 151 2.95 -2.54 5.15
CA VAL A 151 1.61 -2.20 5.63
C VAL A 151 1.19 -3.15 6.74
N LEU A 152 0.61 -2.59 7.80
CA LEU A 152 -0.09 -3.32 8.84
C LEU A 152 -1.39 -2.59 9.15
N ASN A 153 -2.51 -3.30 9.06
CA ASN A 153 -3.79 -2.80 9.50
C ASN A 153 -4.14 -3.46 10.83
N VAL A 154 -4.22 -2.65 11.88
CA VAL A 154 -4.48 -3.09 13.25
C VAL A 154 -5.95 -2.87 13.53
N SER A 155 -6.65 -3.93 13.92
CA SER A 155 -7.99 -3.83 14.50
C SER A 155 -7.87 -3.80 16.01
N LEU A 156 -8.04 -2.62 16.58
CA LEU A 156 -8.06 -2.41 18.02
C LEU A 156 -9.39 -2.88 18.61
N PRO A 157 -9.39 -3.36 19.87
CA PRO A 157 -10.63 -3.72 20.58
C PRO A 157 -11.53 -2.48 20.76
N PRO A 158 -12.80 -2.69 21.16
CA PRO A 158 -13.71 -1.60 21.50
C PRO A 158 -13.11 -0.67 22.56
N MET A 159 -13.25 0.64 22.34
CA MET A 159 -12.69 1.69 23.18
C MET A 159 -13.58 2.94 23.12
N GLU A 160 -13.71 3.69 24.22
CA GLU A 160 -14.61 4.85 24.30
C GLU A 160 -14.18 6.00 23.38
N ASN A 161 -12.87 6.17 23.20
CA ASN A 161 -12.24 7.23 22.40
C ASN A 161 -11.97 6.82 20.93
N ALA A 162 -12.62 5.77 20.43
CA ALA A 162 -12.45 5.23 19.07
C ALA A 162 -12.49 6.31 17.96
N SER A 163 -13.45 7.24 18.05
CA SER A 163 -13.68 8.29 17.05
C SER A 163 -12.60 9.37 17.00
N THR A 164 -11.78 9.49 18.04
CA THR A 164 -10.71 10.51 18.14
C THR A 164 -9.31 9.89 18.05
N LEU A 165 -9.20 8.58 17.83
CA LEU A 165 -7.95 7.83 17.83
C LEU A 165 -6.87 8.42 16.89
N LEU A 166 -7.21 8.72 15.63
CA LEU A 166 -6.24 9.30 14.69
C LEU A 166 -5.78 10.70 15.12
N PHE A 167 -6.69 11.48 15.68
CA PHE A 167 -6.37 12.81 16.21
C PHE A 167 -5.44 12.71 17.42
N MET A 168 -5.68 11.76 18.34
CA MET A 168 -4.80 11.49 19.46
C MET A 168 -3.40 11.03 19.01
N LEU A 169 -3.32 10.19 17.97
CA LEU A 169 -2.05 9.79 17.38
C LEU A 169 -1.30 11.00 16.79
N ASP A 170 -2.00 11.86 16.04
CA ASP A 170 -1.43 13.07 15.44
C ASP A 170 -0.92 14.06 16.50
N MET A 171 -1.70 14.31 17.57
CA MET A 171 -1.28 15.12 18.72
C MET A 171 0.00 14.58 19.39
N ASN A 172 0.24 13.26 19.32
CA ASN A 172 1.44 12.63 19.84
C ASN A 172 2.57 12.52 18.79
N GLY A 173 2.39 13.11 17.60
CA GLY A 173 3.39 13.12 16.51
C GLY A 173 3.47 11.80 15.73
N ILE A 174 2.42 10.97 15.76
CA ILE A 174 2.36 9.67 15.09
C ILE A 174 1.43 9.77 13.88
N CYS A 175 2.00 9.71 12.69
CA CYS A 175 1.21 9.67 11.45
C CYS A 175 0.71 8.24 11.19
N ALA A 176 -0.61 8.07 11.17
CA ALA A 176 -1.28 6.84 10.78
C ALA A 176 -2.51 7.17 9.91
N SER A 177 -3.15 6.15 9.35
CA SER A 177 -4.38 6.31 8.56
C SER A 177 -5.49 5.46 9.16
N GLY A 178 -6.71 5.96 9.18
CA GLY A 178 -7.88 5.15 9.54
C GLY A 178 -8.29 4.20 8.44
N GLY A 179 -9.06 3.20 8.84
CA GLY A 179 -9.90 2.40 7.97
C GLY A 179 -10.99 3.26 7.33
N SER A 180 -11.84 3.91 8.13
CA SER A 180 -12.94 4.74 7.61
C SER A 180 -13.80 5.50 8.60
N ALA A 181 -13.50 5.49 9.90
CA ALA A 181 -14.23 6.31 10.85
C ALA A 181 -13.47 7.64 11.04
N CYS A 182 -13.99 8.70 10.42
CA CYS A 182 -13.69 10.11 10.71
C CYS A 182 -12.22 10.58 10.67
N ASN A 183 -11.78 11.00 9.49
CA ASN A 183 -11.01 12.24 9.39
C ASN A 183 -11.19 12.82 7.97
N SER A 184 -11.56 14.10 7.87
CA SER A 184 -11.64 14.92 6.64
C SER A 184 -12.85 14.77 5.68
N GLY A 185 -14.08 14.67 6.18
CA GLY A 185 -15.29 15.07 5.41
C GLY A 185 -15.76 14.17 4.26
N ALA A 186 -15.03 13.09 3.95
CA ALA A 186 -15.56 11.99 3.12
C ALA A 186 -16.28 10.99 4.04
N VAL A 187 -17.60 11.12 4.14
CA VAL A 187 -18.45 10.25 4.94
C VAL A 187 -18.59 8.92 4.19
N GLY A 188 -17.90 7.88 4.65
CA GLY A 188 -18.10 6.54 4.13
C GLY A 188 -17.18 5.50 4.78
N ASP A 189 -17.77 4.38 5.20
CA ASP A 189 -17.03 3.21 5.63
C ASP A 189 -16.11 2.69 4.51
N SER A 190 -14.98 2.09 4.88
CA SER A 190 -13.99 1.61 3.93
C SER A 190 -14.58 0.40 3.27
N HIS A 191 -14.80 0.51 1.97
CA HIS A 191 -15.25 -0.60 1.16
C HIS A 191 -14.37 -1.86 1.32
N VAL A 192 -13.07 -1.71 1.67
CA VAL A 192 -12.19 -2.84 1.97
C VAL A 192 -12.55 -3.49 3.30
N LEU A 193 -12.75 -2.69 4.35
CA LEU A 193 -13.13 -3.19 5.67
C LEU A 193 -14.54 -3.79 5.68
N VAL A 194 -15.48 -3.14 4.99
CA VAL A 194 -16.82 -3.68 4.73
C VAL A 194 -16.72 -5.00 3.97
N GLY A 195 -15.86 -5.07 2.95
CA GLY A 195 -15.66 -6.28 2.13
C GLY A 195 -15.10 -7.49 2.89
N ILE A 196 -14.44 -7.27 4.03
CA ILE A 196 -13.95 -8.35 4.91
C ILE A 196 -14.83 -8.55 6.16
N ASN A 197 -15.98 -7.87 6.24
CA ASN A 197 -16.87 -7.86 7.39
C ASN A 197 -16.16 -7.49 8.70
N HIS A 198 -15.35 -6.42 8.66
CA HIS A 198 -14.67 -5.89 9.85
C HIS A 198 -15.70 -5.50 10.93
N PRO A 199 -15.51 -5.89 12.21
CA PRO A 199 -16.50 -5.60 13.27
C PRO A 199 -16.68 -4.10 13.52
N THR A 200 -17.94 -3.67 13.60
CA THR A 200 -18.32 -2.25 13.70
C THR A 200 -18.00 -1.60 15.04
N ASP A 201 -17.81 -2.41 16.09
CA ASP A 201 -17.43 -1.97 17.43
C ASP A 201 -15.91 -1.81 17.61
N ARG A 202 -15.12 -2.15 16.58
CA ARG A 202 -13.65 -2.12 16.60
C ARG A 202 -13.11 -0.97 15.76
N SER A 203 -11.94 -0.47 16.14
CA SER A 203 -11.25 0.59 15.39
C SER A 203 -10.15 0.04 14.51
N ALA A 204 -10.18 0.33 13.21
CA ALA A 204 -9.13 -0.05 12.27
C ALA A 204 -8.14 1.10 12.03
N VAL A 205 -6.85 0.85 12.27
CA VAL A 205 -5.77 1.81 12.01
C VAL A 205 -4.67 1.16 11.19
N ARG A 206 -4.32 1.79 10.07
CA ARG A 206 -3.21 1.41 9.22
C ARG A 206 -1.94 2.16 9.62
N PHE A 207 -0.93 1.38 9.98
CA PHE A 207 0.45 1.81 10.08
C PHE A 207 1.20 1.39 8.81
N SER A 208 2.06 2.28 8.31
CA SER A 208 2.87 2.02 7.13
C SER A 208 4.33 2.30 7.41
N PHE A 209 5.20 1.38 7.02
CA PHE A 209 6.62 1.38 7.28
C PHE A 209 7.41 1.63 6.00
N SER A 210 8.62 2.14 6.16
CA SER A 210 9.55 2.32 5.05
C SER A 210 10.96 1.95 5.47
N LYS A 211 11.90 2.01 4.52
CA LYS A 211 13.34 1.86 4.80
C LYS A 211 13.89 2.89 5.81
N PHE A 212 13.13 3.94 6.13
CA PHE A 212 13.51 4.96 7.09
C PHE A 212 12.92 4.75 8.49
N SER A 213 11.97 3.83 8.64
CA SER A 213 11.36 3.51 9.94
C SER A 213 12.41 2.99 10.90
N LYS A 214 12.41 3.48 12.14
CA LYS A 214 13.36 3.08 13.18
C LYS A 214 12.65 2.39 14.33
N LYS A 215 13.32 1.42 14.96
CA LYS A 215 12.80 0.74 16.14
C LYS A 215 12.34 1.71 17.24
N LYS A 216 13.11 2.78 17.50
CA LYS A 216 12.74 3.81 18.50
C LYS A 216 11.41 4.52 18.22
N GLU A 217 11.08 4.74 16.94
CA GLU A 217 9.83 5.38 16.52
C GLU A 217 8.67 4.40 16.74
N VAL A 218 8.91 3.12 16.43
CA VAL A 218 7.96 2.03 16.69
C VAL A 218 7.72 1.81 18.18
N ASP A 219 8.77 1.82 19.01
CA ASP A 219 8.66 1.73 20.47
C ASP A 219 7.81 2.87 21.04
N TYR A 220 8.01 4.09 20.55
CA TYR A 220 7.23 5.25 20.92
C TYR A 220 5.76 5.12 20.48
N ALA A 221 5.52 4.67 19.24
CA ALA A 221 4.17 4.44 18.73
C ALA A 221 3.42 3.37 19.53
N ILE A 222 4.08 2.26 19.89
CA ILE A 222 3.51 1.22 20.76
C ILE A 222 3.11 1.83 22.11
N LYS A 223 4.03 2.56 22.76
CA LYS A 223 3.78 3.16 24.07
C LYS A 223 2.53 4.05 24.03
N LYS A 224 2.44 4.95 23.06
CA LYS A 224 1.30 5.86 22.92
C LYS A 224 0.01 5.15 22.56
N LEU A 225 0.07 4.15 21.70
CA LEU A 225 -1.12 3.37 21.36
C LEU A 225 -1.68 2.62 22.57
N VAL A 226 -0.81 2.05 23.42
CA VAL A 226 -1.22 1.39 24.67
C VAL A 226 -1.83 2.39 25.65
N GLU A 227 -1.25 3.59 25.80
CA GLU A 227 -1.81 4.66 26.62
C GLU A 227 -3.22 5.08 26.14
N ILE A 228 -3.41 5.20 24.82
CA ILE A 228 -4.70 5.60 24.22
C ILE A 228 -5.77 4.49 24.35
N VAL A 229 -5.39 3.22 24.21
CA VAL A 229 -6.34 2.09 24.24
C VAL A 229 -6.76 1.71 25.66
N ASN A 230 -5.87 1.89 26.64
CA ASN A 230 -6.14 1.53 28.04
C ASN A 230 -6.58 2.71 28.93
N GLY A 231 -6.50 3.94 28.42
CA GLY A 231 -6.89 5.17 29.12
C GLY A 231 -8.30 5.58 28.75
#